data_AF-A0A7M5XNB2-F1
#
_entry.id   AF-A0A7M5XNB2-F1
#
_cell.length_a   1.000
_cell.length_b   1.000
_cell.length_c   1.000
_cell.angle_alpha   90.00
_cell.angle_beta   90.00
_cell.angle_gamma   90.00
#
_symmetry.space_group_name_H-M   'P 1'
#
loop_
_entity.id
_entity.type
_entity.pdbx_description
1 polymer ?
#
loop_
_entity_poly.entity_id
_entity_poly.type
_entity_poly.pdbx_seq_one_letter_code
_entity_poly.pdbx_strand_id
1 'polypeptide(L)'
;RNMAEVKSDETLTKKTIMKWDDKHDVLLGRELLFMKPYNFKPGTRDSGSAWTAVAEDLNKVTEVKFDVTQKSVRDRTKIAINNHKRKMRQQIAESGSVENPTEMDQVWEEISSEMQEASEKHEATSSNKKKEEDKYKADAEAIRATAM
;
A
#
# COMPACT_ATOMS: atom_id res chain seq x y z
N ARG A 1 -17.26 -31.71 51.61
CA ARG A 1 -16.13 -31.67 50.65
C ARG A 1 -16.70 -31.11 49.34
N ASN A 2 -16.86 -29.79 49.24
CA ASN A 2 -17.32 -29.13 48.01
C ASN A 2 -16.09 -28.45 47.39
N MET A 3 -15.70 -28.93 46.20
CA MET A 3 -14.74 -28.26 45.33
C MET A 3 -15.47 -27.08 44.69
N ALA A 4 -15.13 -25.86 45.10
CA ALA A 4 -15.49 -24.65 44.36
C ALA A 4 -14.52 -24.52 43.19
N GLU A 5 -15.06 -24.66 42.00
CA GLU A 5 -14.43 -24.43 40.71
C GLU A 5 -14.04 -22.94 40.59
N VAL A 6 -12.74 -22.66 40.62
CA VAL A 6 -12.18 -21.33 40.36
C VAL A 6 -12.21 -21.13 38.85
N LYS A 7 -13.24 -20.43 38.34
CA LYS A 7 -13.24 -19.89 36.99
C LYS A 7 -12.24 -18.74 36.94
N SER A 8 -11.13 -18.96 36.22
CA SER A 8 -10.18 -17.91 35.87
C SER A 8 -10.85 -16.93 34.90
N ASP A 9 -11.06 -15.72 35.38
CA ASP A 9 -11.54 -14.57 34.62
C ASP A 9 -10.45 -14.17 33.60
N GLU A 10 -10.53 -14.70 32.39
CA GLU A 10 -9.68 -14.31 31.27
C GLU A 10 -10.17 -12.95 30.77
N THR A 11 -9.66 -11.87 31.38
CA THR A 11 -9.95 -10.51 30.97
C THR A 11 -9.44 -10.29 29.54
N LEU A 12 -10.35 -10.31 28.58
CA LEU A 12 -10.10 -9.93 27.20
C LEU A 12 -9.73 -8.43 27.15
N THR A 13 -8.44 -8.13 27.28
CA THR A 13 -7.92 -6.76 27.14
C THR A 13 -8.26 -6.27 25.74
N LYS A 14 -9.18 -5.30 25.63
CA LYS A 14 -9.46 -4.60 24.36
C LYS A 14 -8.13 -4.06 23.82
N LYS A 15 -7.61 -4.69 22.76
CA LYS A 15 -6.39 -4.23 22.09
C LYS A 15 -6.62 -2.78 21.65
N THR A 16 -5.90 -1.85 22.25
CA THR A 16 -6.03 -0.43 21.93
C THR A 16 -5.43 -0.20 20.56
N ILE A 17 -6.21 0.29 19.61
CA ILE A 17 -5.74 0.60 18.26
C ILE A 17 -4.74 1.75 18.37
N MET A 18 -3.52 1.53 17.86
CA MET A 18 -2.49 2.55 17.76
C MET A 18 -3.01 3.75 16.95
N LYS A 19 -2.78 4.97 17.46
CA LYS A 19 -3.07 6.20 16.74
C LYS A 19 -1.85 6.62 15.92
N TRP A 20 -2.08 6.94 14.66
CA TRP A 20 -1.07 7.54 13.80
C TRP A 20 -0.93 9.03 14.11
N ASP A 21 0.31 9.49 14.18
CA ASP A 21 0.67 10.89 14.28
C ASP A 21 1.74 11.24 13.22
N ASP A 22 2.19 12.48 13.21
CA ASP A 22 3.13 12.98 12.21
C ASP A 22 4.49 12.25 12.25
N LYS A 23 4.96 11.81 13.43
CA LYS A 23 6.22 11.05 13.53
C LYS A 23 6.08 9.67 12.90
N HIS A 24 4.93 9.03 13.12
CA HIS A 24 4.63 7.75 12.48
C HIS A 24 4.56 7.89 10.96
N ASP A 25 3.97 8.99 10.46
CA ASP A 25 3.87 9.27 9.03
C ASP A 25 5.25 9.54 8.40
N VAL A 26 6.14 10.23 9.10
CA VAL A 26 7.53 10.46 8.65
C VAL A 26 8.26 9.12 8.46
N LEU A 27 8.19 8.25 9.47
CA LEU A 27 8.86 6.94 9.40
C LEU A 27 8.21 6.02 8.36
N LEU A 28 6.88 6.03 8.26
CA LEU A 28 6.17 5.32 7.20
C LEU A 28 6.59 5.78 5.81
N GLY A 29 6.65 7.10 5.57
CA GLY A 29 7.05 7.65 4.28
C GLY A 29 8.47 7.24 3.89
N ARG A 30 9.41 7.32 4.83
CA ARG A 30 10.80 6.88 4.63
C ARG A 30 10.88 5.39 4.29
N GLU A 31 10.20 4.56 5.05
CA GLU A 31 10.21 3.10 4.84
C GLU A 31 9.60 2.73 3.49
N LEU A 32 8.54 3.42 3.06
CA LEU A 32 7.91 3.21 1.75
C LEU A 32 8.82 3.61 0.59
N LEU A 33 9.54 4.73 0.70
CA LEU A 33 10.52 5.14 -0.31
C LEU A 33 11.71 4.18 -0.40
N PHE A 34 12.10 3.58 0.74
CA PHE A 34 13.19 2.61 0.78
C PHE A 34 12.76 1.26 0.19
N MET A 35 11.67 0.67 0.70
CA MET A 35 11.23 -0.67 0.34
C MET A 35 10.43 -0.74 -0.96
N LYS A 36 9.82 0.37 -1.38
CA LYS A 36 8.99 0.52 -2.58
C LYS A 36 8.00 -0.63 -2.80
N PRO A 37 7.16 -0.98 -1.80
CA PRO A 37 6.30 -2.17 -1.86
C PRO A 37 5.21 -2.09 -2.95
N TYR A 38 4.99 -0.91 -3.52
CA TYR A 38 4.07 -0.65 -4.62
C TYR A 38 4.63 -1.01 -6.01
N ASN A 39 5.94 -1.28 -6.14
CA ASN A 39 6.51 -1.75 -7.41
C ASN A 39 6.05 -3.16 -7.79
N PHE A 40 5.62 -3.95 -6.81
CA PHE A 40 5.09 -5.30 -7.04
C PHE A 40 3.63 -5.26 -7.51
N LYS A 41 3.27 -6.15 -8.44
CA LYS A 41 1.91 -6.24 -8.98
C LYS A 41 0.89 -6.46 -7.86
N PRO A 42 -0.15 -5.61 -7.74
CA PRO A 42 -1.19 -5.80 -6.72
C PRO A 42 -1.84 -7.19 -6.79
N GLY A 43 -2.10 -7.77 -5.62
CA GLY A 43 -2.72 -9.11 -5.50
C GLY A 43 -1.75 -10.29 -5.64
N THR A 44 -0.47 -10.04 -5.93
CA THR A 44 0.56 -11.09 -5.91
C THR A 44 1.06 -11.37 -4.49
N ARG A 45 1.62 -12.57 -4.30
CA ARG A 45 2.30 -12.94 -3.04
C ARG A 45 3.43 -11.97 -2.71
N ASP A 46 4.23 -11.58 -3.71
CA ASP A 46 5.39 -10.71 -3.51
C ASP A 46 4.95 -9.30 -3.07
N SER A 47 3.85 -8.78 -3.62
CA SER A 47 3.21 -7.56 -3.11
C SER A 47 2.77 -7.76 -1.65
N GLY A 48 2.11 -8.86 -1.31
CA GLY A 48 1.78 -9.17 0.08
C GLY A 48 3.01 -9.13 0.99
N SER A 49 4.04 -9.89 0.64
CA SER A 49 5.29 -9.99 1.40
C SER A 49 5.99 -8.64 1.57
N ALA A 50 6.08 -7.81 0.53
CA ALA A 50 6.72 -6.49 0.61
C ALA A 50 5.99 -5.56 1.60
N TRP A 51 4.66 -5.53 1.56
CA TRP A 51 3.89 -4.73 2.51
C TRP A 51 3.92 -5.28 3.94
N THR A 52 4.08 -6.60 4.09
CA THR A 52 4.27 -7.23 5.40
C THR A 52 5.64 -6.86 5.98
N ALA A 53 6.71 -6.90 5.17
CA ALA A 53 8.05 -6.51 5.58
C ALA A 53 8.08 -5.06 6.10
N VAL A 54 7.45 -4.12 5.40
CA VAL A 54 7.31 -2.72 5.88
C VAL A 54 6.64 -2.66 7.26
N ALA A 55 5.56 -3.42 7.48
CA ALA A 55 4.90 -3.44 8.79
C ALA A 55 5.80 -4.03 9.88
N GLU A 56 6.53 -5.09 9.57
CA GLU A 56 7.48 -5.71 10.50
C GLU A 56 8.63 -4.77 10.86
N ASP A 57 9.19 -4.05 9.88
CA ASP A 57 10.29 -3.12 10.09
C ASP A 57 9.85 -1.89 10.89
N LEU A 58 8.66 -1.33 10.59
CA LEU A 58 8.07 -0.28 11.43
C LEU A 58 7.87 -0.74 12.88
N ASN A 59 7.38 -1.97 13.10
CA ASN A 59 7.21 -2.51 14.45
C ASN A 59 8.54 -2.76 15.22
N LYS A 60 9.68 -2.75 14.53
CA LYS A 60 11.01 -2.85 15.16
C LYS A 60 11.59 -1.49 15.57
N VAL A 61 11.01 -0.39 15.09
CA VAL A 61 11.48 0.96 15.42
C VAL A 61 11.25 1.25 16.90
N THR A 62 12.27 1.80 17.56
CA THR A 62 12.24 2.13 19.00
C THR A 62 11.94 3.61 19.27
N GLU A 63 12.10 4.48 18.27
CA GLU A 63 11.86 5.94 18.39
C GLU A 63 10.39 6.26 18.69
N VAL A 64 9.48 5.52 18.06
CA VAL A 64 8.03 5.59 18.30
C VAL A 64 7.45 4.18 18.32
N LYS A 65 6.42 3.95 19.14
CA LYS A 65 5.84 2.62 19.30
C LYS A 65 4.81 2.35 18.19
N PHE A 66 5.18 1.48 17.27
CA PHE A 66 4.26 0.91 16.29
C PHE A 66 3.55 -0.34 16.83
N ASP A 67 2.29 -0.49 16.47
CA ASP A 67 1.51 -1.74 16.55
C ASP A 67 0.67 -1.82 15.28
N VAL A 68 1.36 -2.12 14.17
CA VAL A 68 0.80 -2.08 12.82
C VAL A 68 0.77 -3.45 12.17
N THR A 69 -0.17 -3.62 11.26
CA THR A 69 -0.31 -4.79 10.38
C THR A 69 -0.12 -4.35 8.94
N GLN A 70 0.12 -5.29 8.03
CA GLN A 70 0.14 -5.04 6.59
C GLN A 70 -1.08 -4.21 6.13
N LYS A 71 -2.27 -4.54 6.64
CA LYS A 71 -3.52 -3.84 6.30
C LYS A 71 -3.50 -2.40 6.80
N SER A 72 -3.13 -2.15 8.05
CA SER A 72 -3.12 -0.79 8.61
C SER A 72 -2.09 0.11 7.93
N VAL A 73 -0.94 -0.45 7.52
CA VAL A 73 0.07 0.28 6.73
C VAL A 73 -0.52 0.70 5.38
N ARG A 74 -1.09 -0.24 4.62
CA ARG A 74 -1.73 0.07 3.32
C ARG A 74 -2.85 1.10 3.44
N ASP A 75 -3.71 0.94 4.43
CA ASP A 75 -4.83 1.85 4.65
C ASP A 75 -4.33 3.25 5.05
N ARG A 76 -3.30 3.34 5.91
CA ARG A 76 -2.69 4.62 6.27
C ARG A 76 -2.04 5.30 5.08
N THR A 77 -1.27 4.58 4.25
CA THR A 77 -0.64 5.15 3.05
C THR A 77 -1.67 5.79 2.12
N LYS A 78 -2.80 5.10 1.87
CA LYS A 78 -3.90 5.65 1.06
C LYS A 78 -4.49 6.91 1.67
N ILE A 79 -4.71 6.93 2.98
CA ILE A 79 -5.24 8.09 3.70
C ILE A 79 -4.27 9.27 3.58
N ALA A 80 -2.96 9.05 3.79
CA ALA A 80 -1.94 10.08 3.73
C ALA A 80 -1.86 10.72 2.33
N ILE A 81 -1.78 9.90 1.27
CA ILE A 81 -1.75 10.38 -0.11
C ILE A 81 -3.02 11.17 -0.45
N ASN A 82 -4.20 10.68 -0.05
CA ASN A 82 -5.46 11.38 -0.32
C ASN A 82 -5.55 12.72 0.41
N ASN A 83 -5.08 12.76 1.67
CA ASN A 83 -5.03 14.00 2.44
C ASN A 83 -4.06 15.01 1.81
N HIS A 84 -2.89 14.56 1.36
CA HIS A 84 -1.92 15.39 0.63
C HIS A 84 -2.54 15.98 -0.64
N LYS A 85 -3.13 15.15 -1.51
CA LYS A 85 -3.83 15.62 -2.73
C LYS A 85 -4.98 16.59 -2.42
N ARG A 86 -5.69 16.41 -1.30
CA ARG A 86 -6.72 17.36 -0.87
C ARG A 86 -6.10 18.69 -0.45
N LYS A 87 -5.05 18.66 0.38
CA LYS A 87 -4.31 19.86 0.83
C LYS A 87 -3.77 20.66 -0.36
N MET A 88 -3.12 20.01 -1.32
CA MET A 88 -2.59 20.69 -2.52
C MET A 88 -3.69 21.35 -3.34
N ARG A 89 -4.82 20.67 -3.57
CA ARG A 89 -5.97 21.25 -4.28
C ARG A 89 -6.59 22.45 -3.56
N GLN A 90 -6.65 22.40 -2.22
CA GLN A 90 -7.16 23.52 -1.43
C GLN A 90 -6.25 24.74 -1.56
N GLN A 91 -4.93 24.57 -1.46
CA GLN A 91 -3.99 25.68 -1.65
C GLN A 91 -4.13 26.30 -3.05
N ILE A 92 -4.14 25.48 -4.10
CA ILE A 92 -4.32 25.99 -5.47
C ILE A 92 -5.66 26.72 -5.63
N ALA A 93 -6.73 26.23 -5.01
CA ALA A 93 -8.05 26.88 -5.08
C ALA A 93 -8.09 28.23 -4.34
N GLU A 94 -7.36 28.36 -3.23
CA GLU A 94 -7.37 29.56 -2.38
C GLU A 94 -6.38 30.64 -2.85
N SER A 95 -5.17 30.26 -3.28
CA SER A 95 -4.08 31.19 -3.60
C SER A 95 -3.62 31.13 -5.05
N GLY A 96 -4.15 30.20 -5.86
CA GLY A 96 -3.73 29.99 -7.25
C GLY A 96 -2.43 29.21 -7.43
N SER A 97 -1.75 28.83 -6.34
CA SER A 97 -0.51 28.05 -6.37
C SER A 97 -0.37 27.18 -5.11
N VAL A 98 0.47 26.15 -5.17
CA VAL A 98 0.99 25.50 -3.94
C VAL A 98 2.08 26.40 -3.37
N GLU A 99 1.94 26.78 -2.10
CA GLU A 99 2.93 27.63 -1.41
C GLU A 99 3.74 26.79 -0.43
N ASN A 100 5.07 26.94 -0.47
CA ASN A 100 6.03 26.32 0.46
C ASN A 100 5.76 24.81 0.75
N PRO A 101 5.90 23.93 -0.26
CA PRO A 101 5.72 22.50 -0.06
C PRO A 101 6.73 21.97 0.97
N THR A 102 6.22 21.28 1.98
CA THR A 102 7.06 20.69 3.03
C THR A 102 7.78 19.43 2.53
N GLU A 103 8.81 18.98 3.25
CA GLU A 103 9.50 17.73 2.93
C GLU A 103 8.53 16.54 2.89
N MET A 104 7.56 16.48 3.80
CA MET A 104 6.54 15.43 3.79
C MET A 104 5.59 15.53 2.60
N ASP A 105 5.28 16.75 2.13
CA ASP A 105 4.49 16.94 0.90
C ASP A 105 5.24 16.35 -0.30
N GLN A 106 6.57 16.52 -0.37
CA GLN A 106 7.41 15.93 -1.43
C GLN A 106 7.44 14.40 -1.35
N VAL A 107 7.59 13.83 -0.14
CA VAL A 107 7.58 12.38 0.08
C VAL A 107 6.26 11.76 -0.38
N TRP A 108 5.12 12.35 -0.01
CA TRP A 108 3.82 11.81 -0.44
C TRP A 108 3.55 11.98 -1.92
N GLU A 109 4.07 13.05 -2.54
CA GLU A 109 4.01 13.25 -3.99
C GLU A 109 4.84 12.20 -4.72
N GLU A 110 6.09 11.97 -4.30
CA GLU A 110 6.98 10.97 -4.89
C GLU A 110 6.38 9.57 -4.79
N ILE A 111 5.94 9.15 -3.59
CA ILE A 111 5.26 7.86 -3.41
C ILE A 111 4.03 7.77 -4.30
N SER A 112 3.21 8.83 -4.39
CA SER A 112 2.03 8.83 -5.25
C SER A 112 2.39 8.68 -6.73
N SER A 113 3.45 9.36 -7.19
CA SER A 113 3.93 9.27 -8.57
C SER A 113 4.45 7.88 -8.89
N GLU A 114 5.32 7.32 -8.05
CA GLU A 114 5.85 5.97 -8.26
C GLU A 114 4.77 4.90 -8.21
N MET A 115 3.77 5.05 -7.33
CA MET A 115 2.60 4.16 -7.28
C MET A 115 1.79 4.18 -8.58
N GLN A 116 1.58 5.37 -9.16
CA GLN A 116 0.86 5.51 -10.43
C GLN A 116 1.65 4.88 -11.57
N GLU A 117 2.95 5.18 -11.68
CA GLU A 117 3.82 4.58 -12.69
C GLU A 117 3.86 3.06 -12.59
N ALA A 118 3.96 2.51 -11.37
CA ALA A 118 3.93 1.08 -11.16
C ALA A 118 2.61 0.47 -11.63
N SER A 119 1.47 1.12 -11.32
CA SER A 119 0.15 0.69 -11.81
C SER A 119 0.09 0.65 -13.33
N GLU A 120 0.52 1.73 -14.00
CA GLU A 120 0.53 1.85 -15.46
C GLU A 120 1.43 0.77 -16.11
N LYS A 121 2.61 0.50 -15.54
CA LYS A 121 3.50 -0.59 -15.98
C LYS A 121 2.83 -1.97 -15.87
N HIS A 122 2.11 -2.23 -14.78
CA HIS A 122 1.38 -3.50 -14.58
C HIS A 122 0.17 -3.66 -15.51
N GLU A 123 -0.50 -2.57 -15.85
CA GLU A 123 -1.61 -2.56 -16.81
C GLU A 123 -1.14 -2.76 -18.26
N ALA A 124 -0.07 -2.08 -18.66
CA ALA A 124 0.52 -2.21 -19.99
C ALA A 124 1.02 -3.64 -20.24
N THR A 125 1.74 -4.23 -19.28
CA THR A 125 2.23 -5.62 -19.37
C THR A 125 1.09 -6.63 -19.44
N SER A 126 0.03 -6.45 -18.63
CA SER A 126 -1.13 -7.34 -18.64
C SER A 126 -1.90 -7.26 -19.96
N SER A 127 -2.06 -6.04 -20.51
CA SER A 127 -2.72 -5.81 -21.80
C SER A 127 -1.93 -6.40 -22.98
N ASN A 128 -0.60 -6.25 -22.96
CA ASN A 128 0.24 -6.80 -24.02
C ASN A 128 0.23 -8.34 -24.02
N LYS A 129 0.30 -8.95 -22.83
CA LYS A 129 0.20 -10.41 -22.69
C LYS A 129 -1.13 -10.95 -23.25
N LYS A 130 -2.24 -10.28 -22.97
CA LYS A 130 -3.55 -10.66 -23.49
C LYS A 130 -3.63 -10.58 -25.02
N LYS A 131 -3.10 -9.50 -25.62
CA LYS A 131 -3.05 -9.35 -27.09
C LYS A 131 -2.24 -10.46 -27.76
N GLU A 132 -1.12 -10.85 -27.15
CA GLU A 132 -0.32 -11.96 -27.67
C GLU A 132 -1.09 -13.28 -27.55
N GLU A 133 -1.70 -13.59 -26.39
CA GLU A 133 -2.53 -14.79 -26.22
C GLU A 133 -3.69 -14.87 -27.23
N ASP A 134 -4.38 -13.75 -27.49
CA ASP A 134 -5.46 -13.66 -28.47
C ASP A 134 -4.96 -13.90 -29.91
N LYS A 135 -3.79 -13.36 -30.28
CA LYS A 135 -3.16 -13.63 -31.58
C LYS A 135 -2.78 -15.09 -31.74
N TYR A 136 -2.10 -15.69 -30.75
CA TYR A 136 -1.73 -17.11 -30.79
C TYR A 136 -2.96 -18.01 -30.95
N LYS A 137 -4.07 -17.67 -30.29
CA LYS A 137 -5.33 -18.41 -30.43
C LYS A 137 -5.92 -18.26 -31.83
N ALA A 138 -5.96 -17.04 -32.37
CA ALA A 138 -6.46 -16.79 -33.72
C ALA A 138 -5.63 -17.51 -34.79
N ASP A 139 -4.30 -17.47 -34.68
CA ASP A 139 -3.39 -18.16 -35.59
C ASP A 139 -3.59 -19.69 -35.51
N ALA A 140 -3.74 -20.25 -34.30
CA ALA A 140 -4.01 -21.67 -34.11
C ALA A 140 -5.37 -22.10 -34.70
N GLU A 141 -6.40 -21.25 -34.62
CA GLU A 141 -7.72 -21.51 -35.24
C GLU A 141 -7.63 -21.45 -36.77
N ALA A 142 -6.90 -20.49 -37.34
CA ALA A 142 -6.71 -20.36 -38.78
C ALA A 142 -5.98 -21.58 -39.39
N ILE A 143 -4.95 -22.10 -38.71
CA ILE A 143 -4.25 -23.32 -39.15
C ILE A 143 -5.20 -24.53 -39.14
N ARG A 144 -6.05 -24.67 -38.11
CA ARG A 144 -7.05 -25.76 -38.04
C ARG A 144 -8.08 -25.68 -39.17
N ALA A 145 -8.55 -24.47 -39.49
CA ALA A 145 -9.52 -24.25 -40.56
C ALA A 145 -8.95 -24.55 -41.96
N THR A 146 -7.65 -24.36 -42.15
CA THR A 146 -6.98 -24.61 -43.44
C THR A 146 -6.65 -26.10 -43.68
N ALA A 147 -6.68 -26.92 -42.62
CA ALA A 147 -6.37 -28.36 -42.68
C ALA A 147 -7.61 -29.27 -42.83
N MET A 148 -8.82 -28.70 -42.90
CA MET A 148 -10.07 -29.40 -43.22
C MET A 148 -10.49 -29.13 -44.67
#